data_AF-A0A075FWG9-F1
#
_entry.id   AF-A0A075FWG9-F1
#
_cell.length_a   1.000
_cell.length_b   1.000
_cell.length_c   1.000
_cell.angle_alpha   90.00
_cell.angle_beta   90.00
_cell.angle_gamma   90.00
#
_symmetry.space_group_name_H-M   'P 1'
#
loop_
_entity.id
_entity.type
_entity.pdbx_description
1 polymer ?
#
loop_
_entity_poly.entity_id
_entity_poly.type
_entity_poly.pdbx_seq_one_letter_code
_entity_poly.pdbx_strand_id
1 'polypeptide(L)'
;MKKNRLERLCEAIETSVEKSCKESVTVAFSGGIDSSLVAFLARKFTDVELIAVGTPNSYDLDAAISAAKLMDMKLRTIVVEPSKMVLEGINMQKELKLSPIEIEFMLPFWIAAKNSKNPILMCGQGADELFGGYARFRKENAKNNLTKEVNDLINRLPEREKK
;
A
#
# COMPACT_ATOMS: atom_id res chain seq x y z
N MET A 1 21.06 -5.02 26.92
CA MET A 1 20.35 -3.72 27.03
C MET A 1 18.90 -3.90 26.62
N LYS A 2 17.94 -3.24 27.28
CA LYS A 2 16.55 -3.21 26.80
C LYS A 2 16.51 -2.37 25.52
N LYS A 3 15.94 -2.92 24.45
CA LYS A 3 15.75 -2.19 23.19
C LYS A 3 14.89 -0.97 23.41
N ASN A 4 15.26 0.16 22.82
CA ASN A 4 14.48 1.39 22.91
C ASN A 4 13.19 1.26 22.07
N ARG A 5 12.27 2.23 22.19
CA ARG A 5 10.97 2.17 21.51
C ARG A 5 11.09 2.15 19.98
N LEU A 6 12.04 2.88 19.42
CA LEU A 6 12.27 2.95 17.98
C LEU A 6 12.79 1.61 17.44
N GLU A 7 13.78 1.03 18.11
CA GLU A 7 14.31 -0.29 17.76
C GLU A 7 13.20 -1.36 17.75
N ARG A 8 12.36 -1.37 18.79
CA ARG A 8 11.22 -2.29 18.87
C ARG A 8 10.20 -2.06 17.75
N LEU A 9 9.96 -0.81 17.35
CA LEU A 9 9.05 -0.48 16.26
C LEU A 9 9.61 -0.94 14.91
N CYS A 10 10.87 -0.63 14.62
CA CYS A 10 11.55 -1.08 13.40
C CYS A 10 11.51 -2.61 13.28
N GLU A 11 11.84 -3.31 14.37
CA GLU A 11 11.79 -4.78 14.41
C GLU A 11 10.37 -5.33 14.21
N ALA A 12 9.35 -4.69 14.78
CA ALA A 12 7.97 -5.11 14.60
C ALA A 12 7.52 -4.97 13.14
N ILE A 13 7.89 -3.88 12.47
CA ILE A 13 7.58 -3.66 11.05
C ILE A 13 8.33 -4.68 10.18
N GLU A 14 9.63 -4.84 10.40
CA GLU A 14 10.46 -5.80 9.66
C GLU A 14 9.95 -7.24 9.82
N THR A 15 9.64 -7.66 11.06
CA THR A 15 9.04 -8.97 11.36
C THR A 15 7.69 -9.15 10.67
N SER A 16 6.87 -8.10 10.60
CA SER A 16 5.55 -8.15 9.92
C SER A 16 5.69 -8.38 8.41
N VAL A 17 6.66 -7.71 7.79
CA VAL A 17 6.98 -7.88 6.37
C VAL A 17 7.56 -9.27 6.12
N GLU A 18 8.54 -9.71 6.90
CA GLU A 18 9.15 -11.04 6.81
C GLU A 18 8.11 -12.16 6.86
N LYS A 19 7.18 -12.11 7.83
CA LYS A 19 6.09 -13.10 7.97
C LYS A 19 5.18 -13.19 6.75
N SER A 20 5.11 -12.12 5.96
CA SER A 20 4.31 -12.05 4.73
C SER A 20 5.12 -12.42 3.48
N CYS A 21 6.44 -12.58 3.57
CA CYS A 21 7.35 -12.95 2.48
C CYS A 21 7.56 -14.47 2.37
N LYS A 22 6.49 -15.27 2.49
CA LYS A 22 6.57 -16.75 2.39
C LYS A 22 6.89 -17.24 0.97
N GLU A 23 6.57 -16.41 -0.02
CA GLU A 23 6.81 -16.62 -1.45
C GLU A 23 7.29 -15.28 -2.05
N SER A 24 7.64 -15.26 -3.36
CA SER A 24 7.86 -14.00 -4.08
C SER A 24 6.63 -13.11 -3.95
N VAL A 25 6.84 -11.80 -3.90
CA VAL A 25 5.75 -10.84 -3.63
C VAL A 25 5.70 -9.74 -4.67
N THR A 26 4.50 -9.23 -4.89
CA THR A 26 4.27 -7.99 -5.65
C THR A 26 3.98 -6.88 -4.65
N VAL A 27 4.56 -5.70 -4.81
CA VAL A 27 4.23 -4.52 -4.01
C VAL A 27 3.49 -3.54 -4.90
N ALA A 28 2.25 -3.19 -4.52
CA ALA A 28 1.54 -2.04 -5.06
C ALA A 28 2.29 -0.78 -4.64
N PHE A 29 3.00 -0.18 -5.60
CA PHE A 29 4.04 0.80 -5.37
C PHE A 29 3.60 2.19 -5.85
N SER A 30 3.52 3.14 -4.92
CA SER A 30 3.15 4.54 -5.19
C SER A 30 4.34 5.50 -5.25
N GLY A 31 5.52 5.05 -4.80
CA GLY A 31 6.69 5.91 -4.58
C GLY A 31 6.65 6.75 -3.30
N GLY A 32 5.55 6.68 -2.54
CA GLY A 32 5.49 7.23 -1.18
C GLY A 32 6.35 6.44 -0.20
N ILE A 33 6.60 7.02 0.98
CA ILE A 33 7.46 6.41 2.01
C ILE A 33 6.95 5.05 2.48
N ASP A 34 5.63 4.86 2.55
CA ASP A 34 5.03 3.65 3.10
C ASP A 34 5.23 2.45 2.17
N SER A 35 4.87 2.59 0.90
CA SER A 35 5.08 1.54 -0.11
C SER A 35 6.57 1.31 -0.37
N SER A 36 7.40 2.36 -0.27
CA SER A 36 8.86 2.27 -0.35
C SER A 36 9.47 1.49 0.79
N LEU A 37 9.01 1.71 2.03
CA LEU A 37 9.49 0.96 3.18
C LEU A 37 9.11 -0.53 3.07
N VAL A 38 7.87 -0.84 2.66
CA VAL A 38 7.43 -2.22 2.44
C VAL A 38 8.29 -2.91 1.38
N ALA A 39 8.50 -2.27 0.23
CA ALA A 39 9.37 -2.81 -0.84
C ALA A 39 10.84 -2.96 -0.41
N PHE A 40 11.36 -1.99 0.35
CA PHE A 40 12.73 -2.03 0.86
C PHE A 40 12.94 -3.16 1.87
N LEU A 41 11.97 -3.44 2.72
CA LEU A 41 12.06 -4.53 3.69
C LEU A 41 11.83 -5.88 3.01
N ALA A 42 10.83 -6.00 2.14
CA ALA A 42 10.49 -7.26 1.48
C ALA A 42 11.65 -7.84 0.66
N ARG A 43 12.44 -6.98 -0.01
CA ARG A 43 13.59 -7.42 -0.83
C ARG A 43 14.70 -8.12 -0.03
N LYS A 44 14.71 -7.97 1.30
CA LYS A 44 15.66 -8.67 2.19
C LYS A 44 15.32 -10.15 2.34
N PHE A 45 14.07 -10.54 2.05
CA PHE A 45 13.54 -11.86 2.38
C PHE A 45 13.12 -12.66 1.14
N THR A 46 12.76 -11.98 0.05
CA THR A 46 12.23 -12.64 -1.15
C THR A 46 12.41 -11.76 -2.40
N ASP A 47 12.14 -12.33 -3.58
CA ASP A 47 12.05 -11.59 -4.83
C ASP A 47 10.82 -10.68 -4.85
N VAL A 48 11.02 -9.43 -5.24
CA VAL A 48 9.99 -8.38 -5.21
C VAL A 48 9.73 -7.83 -6.60
N GLU A 49 8.48 -7.92 -7.06
CA GLU A 49 7.97 -7.13 -8.18
C GLU A 49 7.39 -5.82 -7.65
N LEU A 50 7.82 -4.68 -8.20
CA LEU A 50 7.10 -3.41 -8.00
C LEU A 50 6.12 -3.18 -9.14
N ILE A 51 4.87 -2.86 -8.79
CA ILE A 51 3.84 -2.50 -9.76
C ILE A 51 3.21 -1.15 -9.39
N ALA A 52 3.16 -0.22 -10.34
CA ALA A 52 2.45 1.05 -10.19
C ALA A 52 1.32 1.13 -11.23
N VAL A 53 0.14 1.57 -10.81
CA VAL A 53 -1.02 1.75 -11.69
C VAL A 53 -1.36 3.23 -11.74
N GLY A 54 -1.60 3.76 -12.94
CA GLY A 54 -2.01 5.15 -13.11
C GLY A 54 -2.54 5.43 -14.50
N THR A 55 -3.04 6.65 -14.70
CA THR A 55 -3.47 7.15 -16.00
C THR A 55 -2.28 7.71 -16.78
N PRO A 56 -2.41 7.95 -18.10
CA PRO A 56 -1.35 8.55 -18.89
C PRO A 56 -0.89 9.88 -18.27
N ASN A 57 0.43 10.04 -18.11
CA ASN A 57 1.07 11.23 -17.54
C ASN A 57 0.62 11.57 -16.09
N SER A 58 0.21 10.58 -15.30
CA SER A 58 -0.15 10.83 -13.91
C SER A 58 1.08 11.09 -13.04
N TYR A 59 0.96 12.06 -12.14
CA TYR A 59 1.98 12.37 -11.13
C TYR A 59 2.35 11.15 -10.27
N ASP A 60 1.37 10.27 -9.98
CA ASP A 60 1.60 9.06 -9.20
C ASP A 60 2.56 8.09 -9.89
N LEU A 61 2.49 7.98 -11.23
CA LEU A 61 3.44 7.15 -11.98
C LEU A 61 4.84 7.78 -11.98
N ASP A 62 4.94 9.10 -12.15
CA ASP A 62 6.21 9.81 -12.10
C ASP A 62 6.89 9.65 -10.72
N ALA A 63 6.12 9.77 -9.65
CA ALA A 63 6.58 9.57 -8.28
C ALA A 63 7.07 8.13 -8.06
N ALA A 64 6.30 7.14 -8.52
CA ALA A 64 6.69 5.73 -8.45
C ALA A 64 7.97 5.45 -9.26
N ILE A 65 8.10 5.96 -10.49
CA ILE A 65 9.29 5.77 -11.32
C ILE A 65 10.52 6.38 -10.64
N SER A 66 10.39 7.61 -10.13
CA SER A 66 11.47 8.30 -9.43
C SER A 66 11.94 7.53 -8.19
N ALA A 67 10.99 7.12 -7.34
CA ALA A 67 11.30 6.37 -6.12
C ALA A 67 11.93 5.01 -6.43
N ALA A 68 11.42 4.27 -7.42
CA ALA A 68 11.98 2.98 -7.82
C ALA A 68 13.43 3.12 -8.33
N LYS A 69 13.73 4.20 -9.07
CA LYS A 69 15.09 4.53 -9.52
C LYS A 69 16.01 4.83 -8.33
N LEU A 70 15.56 5.64 -7.37
CA LEU A 70 16.33 5.93 -6.14
C LEU A 70 16.62 4.68 -5.32
N MET A 71 15.69 3.72 -5.36
CA MET A 71 15.76 2.46 -4.65
C MET A 71 16.54 1.36 -5.40
N ASP A 72 16.99 1.64 -6.63
CA ASP A 72 17.58 0.67 -7.56
C ASP A 72 16.72 -0.59 -7.73
N MET A 73 15.41 -0.40 -7.94
CA MET A 73 14.46 -1.48 -8.18
C MET A 73 13.75 -1.30 -9.51
N LYS A 74 13.50 -2.42 -10.20
CA LYS A 74 12.73 -2.42 -11.44
C LYS A 74 11.25 -2.23 -11.14
N LEU A 75 10.68 -1.15 -11.68
CA LEU A 75 9.24 -0.88 -11.64
C LEU A 75 8.56 -1.33 -12.92
N ARG A 76 7.40 -1.98 -12.81
CA ARG A 76 6.46 -2.16 -13.92
C ARG A 76 5.29 -1.21 -13.76
N THR A 77 5.08 -0.34 -14.75
CA THR A 77 3.95 0.57 -14.78
C THR A 77 2.79 -0.03 -15.59
N ILE A 78 1.58 0.08 -15.06
CA ILE A 78 0.33 -0.23 -15.76
C ILE A 78 -0.38 1.08 -16.01
N VAL A 79 -0.29 1.55 -17.26
CA VAL A 79 -0.98 2.77 -17.71
C VAL A 79 -2.37 2.39 -18.19
N VAL A 80 -3.40 3.00 -17.60
CA VAL A 80 -4.81 2.72 -17.87
C VAL A 80 -5.50 3.98 -18.32
N GLU A 81 -6.11 3.95 -19.51
CA GLU A 81 -6.93 5.06 -19.99
C GLU A 81 -8.12 5.31 -19.04
N PRO A 82 -8.53 6.58 -18.82
CA PRO A 82 -9.63 6.89 -17.91
C PRO A 82 -10.92 6.11 -18.17
N SER A 83 -11.27 5.89 -19.45
CA SER A 83 -12.44 5.09 -19.83
C SER A 83 -12.34 3.62 -19.40
N LYS A 84 -11.14 3.04 -19.46
CA LYS A 84 -10.88 1.68 -18.99
C LYS A 84 -10.87 1.62 -17.46
N MET A 85 -10.41 2.68 -16.80
CA MET A 85 -10.46 2.78 -15.33
C MET A 85 -11.91 2.76 -14.84
N VAL A 86 -12.82 3.50 -15.49
CA VAL A 86 -14.27 3.43 -15.19
C VAL A 86 -14.82 2.01 -15.38
N LEU A 87 -14.44 1.33 -16.46
CA LEU A 87 -14.87 -0.05 -16.71
C LEU A 87 -14.37 -1.03 -15.63
N GLU A 88 -13.12 -0.88 -15.20
CA GLU A 88 -12.57 -1.68 -14.08
C GLU A 88 -13.29 -1.40 -12.76
N GLY A 89 -13.70 -0.14 -12.50
CA GLY A 89 -14.53 0.21 -11.34
C GLY A 89 -15.90 -0.48 -11.37
N ILE A 90 -16.56 -0.50 -12.53
CA ILE A 90 -17.83 -1.22 -12.72
C ILE A 90 -17.63 -2.74 -12.53
N ASN A 91 -16.52 -3.29 -13.00
CA ASN A 91 -16.23 -4.71 -12.80
C ASN A 91 -15.96 -5.04 -11.33
N MET A 92 -15.20 -4.20 -10.62
CA MET A 92 -15.00 -4.33 -9.17
C MET A 92 -16.34 -4.32 -8.42
N GLN A 93 -17.26 -3.43 -8.76
CA GLN A 93 -18.59 -3.34 -8.11
C GLN A 93 -19.44 -4.60 -8.26
N LYS A 94 -19.23 -5.39 -9.32
CA LYS A 94 -19.94 -6.66 -9.50
C LYS A 94 -19.46 -7.72 -8.52
N GLU A 95 -18.18 -7.66 -8.13
CA GLU A 95 -17.52 -8.63 -7.25
C GLU A 95 -17.57 -8.20 -5.78
N LEU A 96 -17.49 -6.90 -5.52
CA LEU A 96 -17.36 -6.33 -4.19
C LEU A 96 -18.45 -5.27 -3.94
N LYS A 97 -19.10 -5.37 -2.77
CA LYS A 97 -20.05 -4.36 -2.31
C LYS A 97 -19.30 -3.19 -1.67
N LEU A 98 -18.92 -2.22 -2.49
CA LEU A 98 -18.18 -1.03 -2.08
C LEU A 98 -18.96 0.24 -2.40
N SER A 99 -18.82 1.24 -1.54
CA SER A 99 -19.28 2.61 -1.82
C SER A 99 -18.44 3.25 -2.94
N PRO A 100 -18.94 4.32 -3.60
CA PRO A 100 -18.19 5.03 -4.65
C PRO A 100 -16.77 5.45 -4.22
N ILE A 101 -16.63 5.96 -3.00
CA ILE A 101 -15.34 6.40 -2.49
C ILE A 101 -14.38 5.22 -2.24
N GLU A 102 -14.89 4.10 -1.73
CA GLU A 102 -14.07 2.90 -1.55
C GLU A 102 -13.58 2.34 -2.89
N ILE A 103 -14.37 2.46 -3.95
CA ILE A 103 -13.95 2.05 -5.30
C ILE A 103 -12.82 2.94 -5.79
N GLU A 104 -12.93 4.27 -5.65
CA GLU A 104 -11.85 5.18 -6.04
C GLU A 104 -10.53 4.81 -5.35
N PHE A 105 -10.58 4.49 -4.05
CA PHE A 105 -9.40 4.06 -3.30
C PHE A 105 -8.89 2.66 -3.69
N MET A 106 -9.79 1.70 -3.92
CA MET A 106 -9.41 0.29 -4.14
C MET A 106 -9.06 -0.02 -5.59
N LEU A 107 -9.49 0.80 -6.55
CA LEU A 107 -9.34 0.54 -7.97
C LEU A 107 -7.89 0.35 -8.42
N PRO A 108 -6.91 1.17 -7.99
CA PRO A 108 -5.50 0.92 -8.30
C PRO A 108 -5.00 -0.43 -7.76
N PHE A 109 -5.41 -0.81 -6.54
CA PHE A 109 -5.03 -2.09 -5.94
C PHE A 109 -5.64 -3.29 -6.66
N TRP A 110 -6.88 -3.17 -7.10
CA TRP A 110 -7.55 -4.19 -7.90
C TRP A 110 -6.89 -4.43 -9.24
N ILE A 111 -6.56 -3.35 -9.95
CA ILE A 111 -5.82 -3.44 -11.20
C ILE A 111 -4.43 -4.02 -10.93
N ALA A 112 -3.78 -3.62 -9.84
CA ALA A 112 -2.48 -4.16 -9.45
C ALA A 112 -2.54 -5.68 -9.18
N ALA A 113 -3.55 -6.13 -8.42
CA ALA A 113 -3.77 -7.55 -8.10
C ALA A 113 -4.05 -8.39 -9.35
N LYS A 114 -4.89 -7.90 -10.27
CA LYS A 114 -5.15 -8.61 -11.55
C LYS A 114 -3.90 -8.75 -12.43
N ASN A 115 -2.92 -7.87 -12.24
CA ASN A 115 -1.70 -7.83 -13.03
C ASN A 115 -0.47 -8.30 -12.27
N SER A 116 -0.58 -8.73 -11.01
CA SER A 116 0.57 -9.16 -10.21
C SER A 116 1.10 -10.50 -10.72
N LYS A 117 2.43 -10.66 -10.76
CA LYS A 117 3.04 -11.95 -11.14
C LYS A 117 3.11 -12.95 -9.99
N ASN A 118 2.95 -12.44 -8.77
CA ASN A 118 3.14 -13.20 -7.54
C ASN A 118 1.80 -13.39 -6.80
N PRO A 119 1.66 -14.47 -6.02
CA PRO A 119 0.43 -14.77 -5.29
C PRO A 119 0.12 -13.80 -4.14
N ILE A 120 1.14 -13.09 -3.65
CA ILE A 120 1.01 -12.14 -2.54
C ILE A 120 1.17 -10.71 -3.08
N LEU A 121 0.15 -9.88 -2.88
CA LEU A 121 0.20 -8.44 -3.11
C LEU A 121 0.32 -7.69 -1.77
N MET A 122 1.43 -7.00 -1.56
CA MET A 122 1.65 -6.12 -0.43
C MET A 122 1.36 -4.65 -0.80
N CYS A 123 0.99 -3.85 0.19
CA CYS A 123 0.80 -2.40 0.05
C CYS A 123 1.19 -1.66 1.33
N GLY A 124 1.36 -0.33 1.24
CA GLY A 124 1.65 0.54 2.37
C GLY A 124 0.41 1.08 3.12
N GLN A 125 -0.77 0.49 2.91
CA GLN A 125 -2.01 0.96 3.55
C GLN A 125 -1.97 0.83 5.07
N GLY A 126 -2.65 1.75 5.77
CA GLY A 126 -2.72 1.80 7.23
C GLY A 126 -1.61 2.63 7.90
N ALA A 127 -0.56 3.02 7.17
CA ALA A 127 0.54 3.79 7.72
C ALA A 127 0.09 5.18 8.21
N ASP A 128 -0.73 5.88 7.41
CA ASP A 128 -1.24 7.21 7.76
C ASP A 128 -2.08 7.20 9.04
N GLU A 129 -2.92 6.18 9.25
CA GLU A 129 -3.72 5.98 10.46
C GLU A 129 -2.84 5.68 11.68
N LEU A 130 -1.85 4.79 11.51
CA LEU A 130 -0.95 4.37 12.60
C LEU A 130 -0.01 5.49 13.06
N PHE A 131 0.49 6.30 12.12
CA PHE A 131 1.55 7.28 12.38
C PHE A 131 1.11 8.74 12.28
N GLY A 132 -0.15 9.00 11.95
CA GLY A 132 -0.65 10.36 11.78
C GLY A 132 -0.11 11.04 10.52
N GLY A 133 0.02 10.31 9.41
CA GLY A 133 0.62 10.81 8.16
C GLY A 133 -0.29 11.74 7.34
N TYR A 134 -1.60 11.68 7.55
CA TYR A 134 -2.55 12.55 6.85
C TYR A 134 -2.30 14.04 7.07
N ALA A 135 -2.42 14.84 6.00
CA ALA A 135 -2.23 16.29 6.06
C ALA A 135 -3.12 17.00 7.09
N ARG A 136 -4.31 16.44 7.39
CA ARG A 136 -5.22 16.97 8.41
C ARG A 136 -4.61 17.00 9.82
N PHE A 137 -3.68 16.08 10.12
CA PHE A 137 -3.01 16.02 11.43
C PHE A 137 -1.93 17.09 11.61
N ARG A 138 -1.48 17.71 10.51
CA ARG A 138 -0.46 18.79 10.52
C ARG A 138 -1.05 20.19 10.65
N LYS A 139 -2.39 20.34 10.73
CA LYS A 139 -3.04 21.65 10.86
C LYS A 139 -2.89 22.17 12.30
N GLU A 140 -2.71 23.47 12.45
CA GLU A 140 -2.44 24.13 13.75
C GLU A 140 -3.51 23.85 14.82
N ASN A 141 -4.77 23.71 14.41
CA ASN A 141 -5.91 23.41 15.29
C ASN A 141 -6.44 21.98 15.15
N ALA A 142 -5.60 21.04 14.69
CA ALA A 142 -6.02 19.67 14.47
C ALA A 142 -6.31 18.96 15.81
N LYS A 143 -7.55 18.52 16.00
CA LYS A 143 -7.94 17.62 17.10
C LYS A 143 -7.58 16.19 16.73
N ASN A 144 -6.32 15.84 16.91
CA ASN A 144 -5.79 14.53 16.54
C ASN A 144 -6.25 13.49 17.56
N ASN A 145 -6.86 12.40 17.09
CA ASN A 145 -7.18 11.23 17.91
C ASN A 145 -6.69 9.96 17.21
N LEU A 146 -5.38 9.74 17.26
CA LEU A 146 -4.74 8.58 16.66
C LEU A 146 -5.31 7.27 17.23
N THR A 147 -5.65 7.23 18.52
CA THR A 147 -6.29 6.05 19.11
C THR A 147 -7.59 5.67 18.40
N LYS A 148 -8.43 6.66 18.06
CA LYS A 148 -9.64 6.42 17.28
C LYS A 148 -9.31 5.93 15.87
N GLU A 149 -8.36 6.57 15.18
CA GLU A 149 -7.96 6.20 13.81
C GLU A 149 -7.44 4.77 13.75
N VAL A 150 -6.62 4.36 14.72
CA VAL A 150 -6.11 3.00 14.86
C VAL A 150 -7.23 2.01 15.17
N ASN A 151 -8.16 2.35 16.06
CA ASN A 151 -9.30 1.47 16.36
C ASN A 151 -10.22 1.30 15.16
N ASP A 152 -10.50 2.37 14.42
CA ASP A 152 -11.31 2.33 13.21
C ASP A 152 -10.62 1.49 12.12
N LEU A 153 -9.29 1.59 11.98
CA LEU A 153 -8.51 0.72 11.10
C LEU A 153 -8.63 -0.75 11.52
N ILE A 154 -8.42 -1.07 12.80
CA ILE A 154 -8.51 -2.45 13.32
C ILE A 154 -9.91 -3.04 13.06
N ASN A 155 -10.97 -2.25 13.24
CA ASN A 155 -12.35 -2.70 13.01
C ASN A 155 -12.67 -2.96 11.52
N ARG A 156 -11.90 -2.37 10.59
CA ARG A 156 -12.03 -2.59 9.14
C ARG A 156 -11.18 -3.75 8.63
N LEU A 157 -10.17 -4.16 9.39
CA LEU A 157 -9.40 -5.34 9.04
C LEU A 157 -10.33 -6.55 9.17
N PRO A 158 -10.50 -7.37 8.12
CA PRO A 158 -11.17 -8.65 8.30
C PRO A 158 -10.41 -9.43 9.38
N GLU A 159 -11.10 -10.27 10.16
CA GLU A 159 -10.41 -11.28 10.98
C GLU A 159 -9.47 -12.02 10.04
N ARG A 160 -8.16 -11.77 10.17
CA ARG A 160 -7.12 -12.41 9.38
C ARG A 160 -7.13 -13.88 9.76
N GLU A 161 -7.90 -14.64 8.99
CA GLU A 161 -8.02 -16.10 9.01
C GLU A 161 -8.57 -16.69 10.33
N LYS A 162 -9.91 -16.82 10.42
CA LYS A 162 -10.47 -18.11 10.87
C LYS A 162 -10.34 -19.08 9.70
N LYS A 163 -9.18 -19.73 9.59
CA LYS A 163 -9.03 -20.99 8.86
C LYS A 163 -8.54 -22.04 9.84
#